data_AF-R6QHF8-F1
#
_entry.id   AF-R6QHF8-F1
#
_cell.length_a   1.000
_cell.length_b   1.000
_cell.length_c   1.000
_cell.angle_alpha   90.00
_cell.angle_beta   90.00
_cell.angle_gamma   90.00
#
_symmetry.space_group_name_H-M   'P 1'
#
loop_
_entity.id
_entity.type
_entity.pdbx_description
1 polymer ?
#
loop_
_entity_poly.entity_id
_entity_poly.type
_entity_poly.pdbx_seq_one_letter_code
_entity_poly.pdbx_strand_id
1 'polypeptide(L)'
;MSDVPSKKAIGFISHGSGSASFNFDADEKGEYVLTFVFHKSMAKKKQYMQIHINGKMYEIFFPETKGFSPLGRQQIIVELKEGTNNMTIKNPVATAIDSSYIQYKRMGNALKEASSMWAKVTHSEEKPITYSICEWGMARPYLWGAKAGSMWRTTPDIAPNWRSITMIYNRTLKLYKHSGPGHWNDPDMLEVGNGKLDDNENRAHFSLWCMLAAPLMLGNDIRSFVSNGMPDKDNETLKIVTNKHMIAVDQDSLGKSAKRIKKESGIDIIARPLSNGDVALCLFNTASSTKSVNFKLDDLTKDPYLGIEEAPSGYELHDLWTDERTTGTTINATIPKHSTVVYRVKPTI
;
A
#
# COMPACT_ATOMS: atom_id res chain seq x y z
N MET A 1 -47.48 4.13 -4.35
CA MET A 1 -47.10 5.56 -4.49
C MET A 1 -48.17 6.51 -3.95
N SER A 2 -49.15 6.04 -3.16
CA SER A 2 -50.27 6.85 -2.64
C SER A 2 -49.92 7.72 -1.43
N ASP A 3 -48.78 7.46 -0.77
CA ASP A 3 -48.55 7.92 0.62
C ASP A 3 -47.42 8.96 0.76
N VAL A 4 -46.84 9.45 -0.36
CA VAL A 4 -45.93 10.61 -0.35
C VAL A 4 -46.71 11.85 -0.78
N PRO A 5 -46.64 13.00 -0.06
CA PRO A 5 -47.45 14.19 -0.36
C PRO A 5 -47.34 14.68 -1.81
N SER A 6 -46.16 14.54 -2.42
CA SER A 6 -45.90 14.94 -3.80
C SER A 6 -46.37 13.93 -4.85
N LYS A 7 -46.72 12.69 -4.44
CA LYS A 7 -46.92 11.50 -5.30
C LYS A 7 -45.75 11.21 -6.26
N LYS A 8 -44.57 11.78 -6.01
CA LYS A 8 -43.34 11.61 -6.79
C LYS A 8 -42.29 10.93 -5.93
N ALA A 9 -41.64 9.91 -6.46
CA ALA A 9 -40.52 9.21 -5.82
C ALA A 9 -39.33 9.15 -6.78
N ILE A 10 -38.13 9.20 -6.22
CA ILE A 10 -36.89 9.00 -6.98
C ILE A 10 -36.36 7.61 -6.62
N GLY A 11 -36.20 6.76 -7.64
CA GLY A 11 -35.67 5.41 -7.51
C GLY A 11 -34.17 5.34 -7.77
N PHE A 12 -33.58 4.18 -7.51
CA PHE A 12 -32.20 3.81 -7.91
C PHE A 12 -31.06 4.68 -7.37
N ILE A 13 -31.30 5.63 -6.45
CA ILE A 13 -30.22 6.45 -5.86
C ILE A 13 -29.18 5.57 -5.14
N SER A 14 -29.61 4.46 -4.54
CA SER A 14 -28.72 3.51 -3.86
C SER A 14 -27.95 2.59 -4.81
N HIS A 15 -28.14 2.67 -6.13
CA HIS A 15 -27.53 1.75 -7.09
C HIS A 15 -26.52 2.45 -7.99
N GLY A 16 -25.31 1.88 -8.13
CA GLY A 16 -24.37 2.20 -9.22
C GLY A 16 -24.04 3.68 -9.41
N SER A 17 -23.69 4.42 -8.35
CA SER A 17 -23.46 5.88 -8.44
C SER A 17 -24.71 6.75 -8.66
N GLY A 18 -25.90 6.23 -8.35
CA GLY A 18 -27.14 7.00 -8.37
C GLY A 18 -27.07 8.29 -7.56
N SER A 19 -27.65 9.37 -8.09
CA SER A 19 -27.68 10.68 -7.43
C SER A 19 -28.97 11.43 -7.72
N ALA A 20 -29.32 12.34 -6.82
CA ALA A 20 -30.44 13.28 -6.97
C ALA A 20 -30.08 14.63 -6.34
N SER A 21 -30.38 15.71 -7.05
CA SER A 21 -30.11 17.07 -6.60
C SER A 21 -31.40 17.87 -6.41
N PHE A 22 -31.40 18.73 -5.39
CA PHE A 22 -32.53 19.52 -4.96
C PHE A 22 -32.06 20.93 -4.58
N ASN A 23 -32.88 21.92 -4.90
CA ASN A 23 -32.72 23.27 -4.41
C ASN A 23 -33.91 23.59 -3.50
N PHE A 24 -33.63 24.13 -2.32
CA PHE A 24 -34.65 24.53 -1.36
C PHE A 24 -34.15 25.69 -0.51
N ASP A 25 -35.08 26.50 -0.01
CA ASP A 25 -34.77 27.63 0.85
C ASP A 25 -34.88 27.24 2.33
N ALA A 26 -34.07 27.88 3.16
CA ALA A 26 -34.23 27.88 4.61
C ALA A 26 -34.44 29.32 5.09
N ASP A 27 -35.43 29.52 5.96
CA ASP A 27 -35.81 30.86 6.43
C ASP A 27 -34.71 31.53 7.24
N GLU A 28 -33.91 30.74 7.96
CA GLU A 28 -32.79 31.23 8.77
C GLU A 28 -31.58 30.30 8.62
N LYS A 29 -30.39 30.82 8.95
CA LYS A 29 -29.20 29.97 9.06
C LYS A 29 -29.28 29.18 10.37
N GLY A 30 -29.10 27.86 10.29
CA GLY A 30 -29.14 27.03 11.50
C GLY A 30 -28.94 25.54 11.25
N GLU A 31 -29.11 24.76 12.32
CA GLU A 31 -29.18 23.31 12.26
C GLU A 31 -30.62 22.85 12.00
N TYR A 32 -30.78 21.96 11.04
CA TYR A 32 -32.07 21.43 10.62
C TYR A 32 -32.06 19.91 10.63
N VAL A 33 -33.20 19.31 10.96
CA VAL A 33 -33.40 17.86 10.86
C VAL A 33 -33.90 17.51 9.47
N LEU A 34 -33.02 17.00 8.62
CA LEU A 34 -33.38 16.49 7.31
C LEU A 34 -33.96 15.08 7.45
N THR A 35 -35.21 14.90 6.99
CA THR A 35 -35.94 13.64 7.10
C THR A 35 -36.15 12.99 5.73
N PHE A 36 -35.59 11.79 5.57
CA PHE A 36 -35.81 10.94 4.40
C PHE A 36 -36.91 9.93 4.67
N VAL A 37 -37.97 9.98 3.87
CA VAL A 37 -38.98 8.92 3.79
C VAL A 37 -38.70 8.09 2.54
N PHE A 38 -38.55 6.78 2.69
CA PHE A 38 -38.12 5.90 1.61
C PHE A 38 -38.93 4.61 1.56
N HIS A 39 -39.10 4.06 0.35
CA HIS A 39 -39.71 2.75 0.18
C HIS A 39 -38.74 1.64 0.56
N LYS A 40 -39.20 0.69 1.37
CA LYS A 40 -38.43 -0.48 1.77
C LYS A 40 -38.25 -1.41 0.58
N SER A 41 -37.00 -1.73 0.24
CA SER A 41 -36.64 -2.60 -0.89
C SER A 41 -36.18 -4.00 -0.43
N MET A 42 -36.54 -4.42 0.79
CA MET A 42 -36.04 -5.65 1.42
C MET A 42 -34.50 -5.73 1.49
N ALA A 43 -33.84 -4.58 1.62
CA ALA A 43 -32.40 -4.46 1.79
C ALA A 43 -31.93 -5.24 3.03
N LYS A 44 -31.09 -6.26 2.79
CA LYS A 44 -30.50 -7.13 3.84
C LYS A 44 -29.30 -6.51 4.56
N LYS A 45 -28.82 -5.35 4.10
CA LYS A 45 -27.67 -4.61 4.65
C LYS A 45 -28.00 -3.13 4.68
N LYS A 46 -27.39 -2.40 5.63
CA LYS A 46 -27.42 -0.93 5.64
C LYS A 46 -26.93 -0.37 4.30
N GLN A 47 -27.56 0.68 3.81
CA GLN A 47 -27.17 1.35 2.56
C GLN A 47 -26.45 2.66 2.88
N TYR A 48 -25.21 2.78 2.39
CA TYR A 48 -24.41 3.98 2.57
C TYR A 48 -24.77 5.04 1.52
N MET A 49 -24.96 6.27 1.96
CA MET A 49 -25.19 7.43 1.10
C MET A 49 -24.38 8.63 1.60
N GLN A 50 -24.05 9.53 0.67
CA GLN A 50 -23.49 10.84 0.96
C GLN A 50 -24.51 11.92 0.60
N ILE A 51 -24.64 12.91 1.47
CA ILE A 51 -25.44 14.11 1.22
C ILE A 51 -24.48 15.29 1.17
N HIS A 52 -24.44 16.00 0.05
CA HIS A 52 -23.66 17.21 -0.13
C HIS A 52 -24.59 18.40 -0.06
N ILE A 53 -24.38 19.33 0.87
CA ILE A 53 -25.16 20.57 0.97
C ILE A 53 -24.17 21.73 0.96
N ASN A 54 -24.28 22.61 -0.04
CA ASN A 54 -23.40 23.79 -0.19
C ASN A 54 -21.90 23.47 -0.04
N GLY A 55 -21.45 22.32 -0.53
CA GLY A 55 -20.05 21.86 -0.44
C GLY A 55 -19.70 21.05 0.81
N LYS A 56 -20.53 21.05 1.87
CA LYS A 56 -20.34 20.20 3.06
C LYS A 56 -20.91 18.80 2.82
N MET A 57 -20.14 17.77 3.16
CA MET A 57 -20.53 16.37 3.00
C MET A 57 -20.98 15.78 4.34
N TYR A 58 -22.12 15.12 4.32
CA TYR A 58 -22.69 14.36 5.44
C TYR A 58 -22.83 12.89 5.04
N GLU A 59 -22.44 12.00 5.95
CA GLU A 59 -22.61 10.55 5.76
C GLU A 59 -23.91 10.09 6.39
N ILE A 60 -24.66 9.23 5.70
CA ILE A 60 -25.88 8.64 6.24
C ILE A 60 -25.96 7.16 5.88
N PHE A 61 -26.42 6.36 6.84
CA PHE A 61 -26.66 4.92 6.67
C PHE A 61 -28.15 4.65 6.78
N PHE A 62 -28.77 4.27 5.67
CA PHE A 62 -30.14 3.79 5.69
C PHE A 62 -30.17 2.38 6.32
N PRO A 63 -31.13 2.09 7.20
CA PRO A 63 -31.16 0.83 7.93
C PRO A 63 -31.50 -0.35 7.02
N GLU A 64 -31.25 -1.57 7.52
CA GLU A 64 -31.81 -2.79 6.93
C GLU A 64 -33.34 -2.71 6.92
N THR A 65 -33.97 -3.24 5.88
CA THR A 65 -35.42 -3.22 5.74
C THR A 65 -35.95 -4.65 5.72
N LYS A 66 -36.60 -5.10 6.81
CA LYS A 66 -37.12 -6.47 6.98
C LYS A 66 -38.62 -6.54 7.36
N GLY A 67 -39.31 -5.41 7.47
CA GLY A 67 -40.68 -5.34 7.99
C GLY A 67 -41.77 -5.16 6.93
N PHE A 68 -42.99 -5.57 7.25
CA PHE A 68 -44.18 -5.53 6.37
C PHE A 68 -44.61 -4.11 5.94
N SER A 69 -44.27 -3.08 6.71
CA SER A 69 -44.59 -1.71 6.32
C SER A 69 -43.78 -1.28 5.10
N PRO A 70 -44.41 -0.70 4.06
CA PRO A 70 -43.73 -0.35 2.81
C PRO A 70 -42.76 0.83 2.93
N LEU A 71 -42.82 1.60 4.03
CA LEU A 71 -42.06 2.83 4.21
C LEU A 71 -41.10 2.76 5.41
N GLY A 72 -39.93 3.37 5.24
CA GLY A 72 -38.96 3.64 6.29
C GLY A 72 -38.70 5.15 6.42
N ARG A 73 -38.13 5.53 7.57
CA ARG A 73 -37.68 6.90 7.84
C ARG A 73 -36.23 6.87 8.30
N GLN A 74 -35.43 7.81 7.81
CA GLN A 74 -34.06 8.05 8.24
C GLN A 74 -33.84 9.55 8.39
N GLN A 75 -33.12 9.97 9.43
CA GLN A 75 -32.88 11.39 9.71
C GLN A 75 -31.40 11.68 9.90
N ILE A 76 -31.03 12.93 9.67
CA ILE A 76 -29.70 13.49 9.93
C ILE A 76 -29.83 14.98 10.25
N ILE A 77 -28.95 15.48 11.12
CA ILE A 77 -28.84 16.92 11.38
C ILE A 77 -27.87 17.51 10.34
N VAL A 78 -28.30 18.60 9.69
CA VAL A 78 -27.52 19.32 8.69
C VAL A 78 -27.50 20.81 9.01
N GLU A 79 -26.49 21.51 8.53
CA GLU A 79 -26.41 22.96 8.62
C GLU A 79 -26.88 23.55 7.29
N LEU A 80 -27.80 24.50 7.37
CA LEU A 80 -28.30 25.25 6.21
C LEU A 80 -27.94 26.73 6.36
N LYS A 81 -27.73 27.39 5.22
CA LYS A 81 -27.68 28.86 5.19
C LYS A 81 -29.09 29.41 4.97
N GLU A 82 -29.31 30.64 5.41
CA GLU A 82 -30.49 31.41 5.04
C GLU A 82 -30.58 31.54 3.51
N GLY A 83 -31.79 31.43 2.96
CA GLY A 83 -32.06 31.41 1.53
C GLY A 83 -31.71 30.06 0.87
N THR A 84 -31.29 30.10 -0.40
CA THR A 84 -31.22 28.90 -1.25
C THR A 84 -30.05 27.98 -0.96
N ASN A 85 -30.35 26.75 -0.60
CA ASN A 85 -29.42 25.64 -0.38
C ASN A 85 -29.48 24.66 -1.55
N ASN A 86 -28.31 24.19 -2.00
CA ASN A 86 -28.21 23.16 -3.03
C ASN A 86 -27.78 21.86 -2.37
N MET A 87 -28.61 20.83 -2.49
CA MET A 87 -28.36 19.50 -1.91
C MET A 87 -28.25 18.44 -3.00
N THR A 88 -27.24 17.58 -2.89
CA THR A 88 -27.14 16.36 -3.69
C THR A 88 -27.02 15.15 -2.77
N ILE A 89 -27.95 14.20 -2.87
CA ILE A 89 -27.80 12.87 -2.25
C ILE A 89 -27.30 11.89 -3.31
N LYS A 90 -26.30 11.07 -2.97
CA LYS A 90 -25.74 10.07 -3.89
C LYS A 90 -25.21 8.84 -3.15
N ASN A 91 -25.19 7.69 -3.83
CA ASN A 91 -24.39 6.55 -3.39
C ASN A 91 -23.08 6.53 -4.19
N PRO A 92 -21.92 6.96 -3.64
CA PRO A 92 -20.67 6.94 -4.40
C PRO A 92 -20.11 5.53 -4.67
N VAL A 93 -20.73 4.46 -4.16
CA VAL A 93 -20.24 3.09 -4.29
C VAL A 93 -20.79 2.45 -5.56
N ALA A 94 -19.97 2.33 -6.60
CA ALA A 94 -20.28 1.53 -7.79
C ALA A 94 -19.55 0.18 -7.79
N THR A 95 -18.37 0.12 -7.17
CA THR A 95 -17.48 -1.04 -7.22
C THR A 95 -16.97 -1.42 -5.83
N ALA A 96 -16.37 -2.61 -5.72
CA ALA A 96 -15.65 -3.02 -4.51
C ALA A 96 -14.48 -2.08 -4.17
N ILE A 97 -13.88 -1.43 -5.18
CA ILE A 97 -12.81 -0.42 -5.00
C ILE A 97 -13.36 0.79 -4.26
N ASP A 98 -14.50 1.33 -4.72
CA ASP A 98 -15.13 2.50 -4.09
C ASP A 98 -15.52 2.18 -2.64
N SER A 99 -16.14 1.02 -2.43
CA SER A 99 -16.54 0.54 -1.11
C SER A 99 -15.34 0.41 -0.17
N SER A 100 -14.24 -0.17 -0.63
CA SER A 100 -13.03 -0.36 0.18
C SER A 100 -12.37 0.97 0.49
N TYR A 101 -12.18 1.83 -0.51
CA TYR A 101 -11.63 3.17 -0.32
C TYR A 101 -12.41 3.97 0.72
N ILE A 102 -13.75 3.98 0.64
CA ILE A 102 -14.60 4.72 1.59
C ILE A 102 -14.44 4.15 3.00
N GLN A 103 -14.51 2.83 3.17
CA GLN A 103 -14.37 2.21 4.49
C GLN A 103 -13.01 2.50 5.14
N TYR A 104 -11.93 2.31 4.39
CA TYR A 104 -10.56 2.57 4.88
C TYR A 104 -10.31 4.05 5.11
N LYS A 105 -10.82 4.95 4.26
CA LYS A 105 -10.72 6.39 4.48
C LYS A 105 -11.45 6.83 5.75
N ARG A 106 -12.64 6.30 6.00
CA ARG A 106 -13.40 6.60 7.23
C ARG A 106 -12.63 6.15 8.48
N MET A 107 -12.02 4.96 8.44
CA MET A 107 -11.15 4.50 9.52
C MET A 107 -9.92 5.40 9.70
N GLY A 108 -9.24 5.79 8.61
CA GLY A 108 -8.10 6.70 8.67
C GLY A 108 -8.46 8.08 9.26
N ASN A 109 -9.64 8.61 8.93
CA ASN A 109 -10.16 9.83 9.54
C ASN A 109 -10.44 9.66 11.03
N ALA A 110 -11.05 8.53 11.43
CA ALA A 110 -11.32 8.24 12.83
C ALA A 110 -10.03 8.11 13.67
N LEU A 111 -8.96 7.54 13.10
CA LEU A 111 -7.65 7.48 13.77
C LEU A 111 -7.04 8.87 13.99
N LYS A 112 -7.15 9.76 13.00
CA LYS A 112 -6.70 11.16 13.12
C LYS A 112 -7.50 11.92 14.17
N GLU A 113 -8.83 11.78 14.13
CA GLU A 113 -9.72 12.40 15.12
C GLU A 113 -9.40 11.90 16.53
N ALA A 114 -9.22 10.59 16.70
CA ALA A 114 -8.85 10.00 17.98
C ALA A 114 -7.51 10.54 18.50
N SER A 115 -6.50 10.67 17.64
CA SER A 115 -5.20 11.25 18.04
C SER A 115 -5.34 12.72 18.46
N SER A 116 -6.07 13.52 17.69
CA SER A 116 -6.31 14.93 17.99
C SER A 116 -7.12 15.13 19.27
N MET A 117 -8.15 14.30 19.50
CA MET A 117 -8.93 14.31 20.73
C MET A 117 -8.08 13.92 21.94
N TRP A 118 -7.27 12.87 21.82
CA TRP A 118 -6.39 12.44 22.89
C TRP A 118 -5.41 13.55 23.29
N ALA A 119 -4.73 14.16 22.31
CA ALA A 119 -3.83 15.29 22.51
C ALA A 119 -4.48 16.45 23.27
N LYS A 120 -5.73 16.81 22.91
CA LYS A 120 -6.50 17.85 23.59
C LYS A 120 -6.80 17.49 25.05
N VAL A 121 -7.24 16.24 25.30
CA VAL A 121 -7.61 15.78 26.65
C VAL A 121 -6.38 15.64 27.55
N THR A 122 -5.24 15.23 27.03
CA THR A 122 -4.01 15.03 27.80
C THR A 122 -3.06 16.22 27.79
N HIS A 123 -3.39 17.30 27.09
CA HIS A 123 -2.50 18.45 26.87
C HIS A 123 -1.11 18.04 26.35
N SER A 124 -1.06 16.99 25.52
CA SER A 124 0.17 16.51 24.89
C SER A 124 0.16 16.84 23.40
N GLU A 125 1.30 16.67 22.74
CA GLU A 125 1.37 16.76 21.28
C GLU A 125 0.50 15.68 20.61
N GLU A 126 -0.09 16.03 19.45
CA GLU A 126 -0.78 15.08 18.60
C GLU A 126 0.21 14.08 18.01
N LYS A 127 -0.02 12.79 18.25
CA LYS A 127 0.87 11.74 17.78
C LYS A 127 0.42 11.23 16.41
N PRO A 128 1.26 11.31 15.36
CA PRO A 128 0.91 10.72 14.08
C PRO A 128 0.79 9.20 14.21
N ILE A 129 -0.26 8.62 13.61
CA ILE A 129 -0.48 7.18 13.57
C ILE A 129 -0.20 6.69 12.16
N THR A 130 0.81 5.83 12.00
CA THR A 130 1.02 5.09 10.76
C THR A 130 -0.16 4.15 10.54
N TYR A 131 -0.86 4.30 9.41
CA TYR A 131 -2.04 3.50 9.12
C TYR A 131 -1.76 2.47 8.03
N SER A 132 -1.63 1.19 8.44
CA SER A 132 -1.47 0.06 7.53
C SER A 132 -2.83 -0.53 7.12
N ILE A 133 -3.09 -0.57 5.82
CA ILE A 133 -4.32 -1.09 5.22
C ILE A 133 -4.14 -2.58 4.91
N CYS A 134 -5.02 -3.43 5.45
CA CYS A 134 -4.99 -4.87 5.20
C CYS A 134 -6.31 -5.37 4.59
N GLU A 135 -6.46 -5.21 3.27
CA GLU A 135 -7.52 -5.86 2.47
C GLU A 135 -6.97 -6.79 1.38
N TRP A 136 -5.71 -7.21 1.56
CA TRP A 136 -5.03 -8.23 0.75
C TRP A 136 -4.83 -7.89 -0.74
N GLY A 137 -4.96 -6.62 -1.13
CA GLY A 137 -4.78 -6.19 -2.51
C GLY A 137 -6.00 -6.44 -3.42
N MET A 138 -7.11 -6.92 -2.86
CA MET A 138 -8.27 -7.44 -3.59
C MET A 138 -9.03 -6.33 -4.32
N ALA A 139 -9.23 -5.19 -3.65
CA ALA A 139 -9.85 -3.99 -4.17
C ALA A 139 -8.81 -2.98 -4.69
N ARG A 140 -7.62 -3.45 -5.08
CA ARG A 140 -6.57 -2.67 -5.76
C ARG A 140 -6.14 -1.41 -4.98
N PRO A 141 -5.67 -1.55 -3.72
CA PRO A 141 -5.35 -0.44 -2.83
C PRO A 141 -4.18 0.40 -3.35
N TYR A 142 -3.33 -0.14 -4.22
CA TYR A 142 -2.32 0.65 -4.94
C TYR A 142 -2.90 1.79 -5.80
N LEU A 143 -4.21 1.83 -6.07
CA LEU A 143 -4.88 2.94 -6.77
C LEU A 143 -5.44 4.03 -5.85
N TRP A 144 -5.68 3.73 -4.57
CA TRP A 144 -6.42 4.62 -3.66
C TRP A 144 -5.85 4.71 -2.23
N GLY A 145 -5.01 3.77 -1.83
CA GLY A 145 -4.47 3.58 -0.49
C GLY A 145 -3.73 4.81 0.01
N ALA A 146 -2.96 5.49 -0.84
CA ALA A 146 -2.28 6.74 -0.50
C ALA A 146 -3.22 7.87 -0.07
N LYS A 147 -4.50 7.82 -0.45
CA LYS A 147 -5.53 8.78 -0.02
C LYS A 147 -6.24 8.38 1.28
N ALA A 148 -5.92 7.21 1.83
CA ALA A 148 -6.59 6.63 2.99
C ALA A 148 -5.61 6.28 4.14
N GLY A 149 -4.42 5.78 3.84
CA GLY A 149 -3.43 5.32 4.81
C GLY A 149 -1.99 5.45 4.31
N SER A 150 -1.06 4.91 5.10
CA SER A 150 0.40 5.05 4.93
C SER A 150 1.05 3.87 4.21
N MET A 151 0.37 2.73 4.15
CA MET A 151 0.78 1.54 3.41
C MET A 151 -0.40 0.60 3.20
N TRP A 152 -0.27 -0.35 2.28
CA TRP A 152 -1.31 -1.34 2.00
C TRP A 152 -0.76 -2.68 1.56
N ARG A 153 -1.35 -3.75 2.11
CA ARG A 153 -1.11 -5.12 1.65
C ARG A 153 -1.46 -5.25 0.16
N THR A 154 -0.57 -5.85 -0.60
CA THR A 154 -0.71 -6.03 -2.06
C THR A 154 -1.18 -7.43 -2.47
N THR A 155 -1.20 -8.35 -1.50
CA THR A 155 -1.55 -9.77 -1.61
C THR A 155 -2.17 -10.29 -0.32
N PRO A 156 -2.80 -11.49 -0.35
CA PRO A 156 -3.05 -12.30 0.85
C PRO A 156 -1.75 -12.66 1.58
N ASP A 157 -1.92 -13.34 2.72
CA ASP A 157 -0.84 -13.55 3.69
C ASP A 157 0.32 -14.35 3.11
N ILE A 158 1.52 -13.94 3.48
CA ILE A 158 2.73 -14.71 3.24
C ILE A 158 2.70 -16.00 4.04
N ALA A 159 3.41 -17.00 3.54
CA ALA A 159 3.65 -18.24 4.25
C ALA A 159 5.16 -18.53 4.15
N PRO A 160 5.76 -19.24 5.13
CA PRO A 160 7.21 -19.44 5.19
C PRO A 160 7.67 -20.56 4.25
N ASN A 161 7.39 -20.39 2.96
CA ASN A 161 7.82 -21.25 1.87
C ASN A 161 8.11 -20.43 0.61
N TRP A 162 9.05 -20.91 -0.20
CA TRP A 162 9.57 -20.18 -1.35
C TRP A 162 8.50 -19.83 -2.40
N ARG A 163 7.50 -20.70 -2.59
CA ARG A 163 6.41 -20.46 -3.54
C ARG A 163 5.57 -19.25 -3.14
N SER A 164 5.30 -19.07 -1.85
CA SER A 164 4.56 -17.91 -1.34
C SER A 164 5.35 -16.61 -1.55
N ILE A 165 6.62 -16.59 -1.11
CA ILE A 165 7.54 -15.47 -1.25
C ILE A 165 7.64 -15.00 -2.71
N THR A 166 7.90 -15.93 -3.64
CA THR A 166 8.07 -15.60 -5.05
C THR A 166 6.77 -15.16 -5.72
N MET A 167 5.61 -15.68 -5.31
CA MET A 167 4.30 -15.24 -5.80
C MET A 167 4.04 -13.78 -5.40
N ILE A 168 4.29 -13.46 -4.13
CA ILE A 168 4.10 -12.12 -3.57
C ILE A 168 5.06 -11.12 -4.22
N TYR A 169 6.35 -11.45 -4.26
CA TYR A 169 7.36 -10.65 -4.97
C TYR A 169 6.92 -10.31 -6.41
N ASN A 170 6.49 -11.32 -7.19
CA ASN A 170 6.09 -11.11 -8.59
C ASN A 170 4.85 -10.23 -8.74
N ARG A 171 3.96 -10.21 -7.74
CA ARG A 171 2.80 -9.31 -7.73
C ARG A 171 3.23 -7.89 -7.39
N THR A 172 3.98 -7.71 -6.31
CA THR A 172 4.37 -6.39 -5.78
C THR A 172 5.31 -5.64 -6.70
N LEU A 173 6.27 -6.33 -7.34
CA LEU A 173 7.21 -5.72 -8.30
C LEU A 173 6.51 -4.98 -9.44
N LYS A 174 5.33 -5.45 -9.87
CA LYS A 174 4.55 -4.81 -10.94
C LYS A 174 3.90 -3.49 -10.49
N LEU A 175 3.85 -3.22 -9.20
CA LEU A 175 3.19 -2.08 -8.58
C LEU A 175 4.17 -0.95 -8.21
N TYR A 176 5.43 -1.02 -8.66
CA TYR A 176 6.50 -0.07 -8.30
C TYR A 176 6.12 1.42 -8.48
N LYS A 177 5.24 1.75 -9.44
CA LYS A 177 4.77 3.12 -9.70
C LYS A 177 3.84 3.68 -8.62
N HIS A 178 3.32 2.83 -7.74
CA HIS A 178 2.28 3.17 -6.78
C HIS A 178 2.82 3.35 -5.35
N SER A 179 4.12 3.16 -5.14
CA SER A 179 4.75 3.37 -3.83
C SER A 179 5.81 4.47 -3.89
N GLY A 180 5.99 5.14 -2.77
CA GLY A 180 6.94 6.22 -2.59
C GLY A 180 6.89 6.81 -1.18
N PRO A 181 7.65 7.88 -0.91
CA PRO A 181 7.65 8.53 0.39
C PRO A 181 6.23 8.82 0.92
N GLY A 182 5.94 8.29 2.11
CA GLY A 182 4.66 8.43 2.80
C GLY A 182 3.56 7.43 2.42
N HIS A 183 3.79 6.55 1.44
CA HIS A 183 2.80 5.55 1.01
C HIS A 183 3.45 4.32 0.35
N TRP A 184 3.36 3.17 1.02
CA TRP A 184 4.15 1.99 0.63
C TRP A 184 3.30 0.79 0.20
N ASN A 185 3.77 0.08 -0.83
CA ASN A 185 3.27 -1.25 -1.14
C ASN A 185 3.80 -2.20 -0.05
N ASP A 186 2.91 -2.92 0.61
CA ASP A 186 3.25 -3.90 1.64
C ASP A 186 3.12 -5.33 1.06
N PRO A 187 4.24 -6.02 0.84
CA PRO A 187 4.27 -7.44 0.48
C PRO A 187 4.16 -8.38 1.69
N ASP A 188 3.69 -7.90 2.85
CA ASP A 188 3.59 -8.64 4.11
C ASP A 188 4.93 -8.80 4.85
N MET A 189 4.85 -9.38 6.05
CA MET A 189 5.97 -9.58 6.96
C MET A 189 7.14 -10.44 6.42
N LEU A 190 8.30 -10.31 7.05
CA LEU A 190 9.49 -11.09 6.80
C LEU A 190 9.42 -12.47 7.49
N GLU A 191 9.38 -13.54 6.70
CA GLU A 191 9.47 -14.94 7.14
C GLU A 191 10.92 -15.44 7.32
N VAL A 192 11.89 -14.53 7.43
CA VAL A 192 13.31 -14.91 7.55
C VAL A 192 13.52 -15.72 8.83
N GLY A 193 14.06 -16.93 8.70
CA GLY A 193 14.28 -17.86 9.81
C GLY A 193 13.06 -18.70 10.20
N ASN A 194 11.91 -18.51 9.54
CA ASN A 194 10.73 -19.34 9.73
C ASN A 194 10.64 -20.46 8.68
N GLY A 195 9.87 -21.51 9.00
CA GLY A 195 9.56 -22.61 8.08
C GLY A 195 10.78 -23.45 7.69
N LYS A 196 10.89 -23.78 6.40
CA LYS A 196 11.96 -24.62 5.84
C LYS A 196 12.70 -23.95 4.68
N LEU A 197 12.82 -22.63 4.74
CA LEU A 197 13.60 -21.86 3.77
C LEU A 197 15.09 -22.13 3.98
N ASP A 198 15.83 -22.35 2.91
CA ASP A 198 17.29 -22.45 3.00
C ASP A 198 17.95 -21.05 3.11
N ASP A 199 19.26 -21.01 3.39
CA ASP A 199 19.98 -19.74 3.59
C ASP A 199 19.91 -18.83 2.36
N ASN A 200 19.90 -19.40 1.15
CA ASN A 200 19.76 -18.63 -0.08
C ASN A 200 18.37 -18.01 -0.17
N GLU A 201 17.33 -18.79 0.12
CA GLU A 201 15.94 -18.34 0.10
C GLU A 201 15.68 -17.25 1.16
N ASN A 202 16.23 -17.40 2.37
CA ASN A 202 16.15 -16.39 3.42
C ASN A 202 16.84 -15.07 3.02
N ARG A 203 18.07 -15.16 2.50
CA ARG A 203 18.84 -14.00 2.02
C ARG A 203 18.15 -13.31 0.84
N ALA A 204 17.62 -14.09 -0.11
CA ALA A 204 16.89 -13.58 -1.26
C ALA A 204 15.59 -12.90 -0.82
N HIS A 205 14.82 -13.51 0.07
CA HIS A 205 13.58 -12.93 0.62
C HIS A 205 13.82 -11.54 1.21
N PHE A 206 14.80 -11.42 2.12
CA PHE A 206 15.17 -10.13 2.71
C PHE A 206 15.65 -9.12 1.66
N SER A 207 16.48 -9.58 0.71
CA SER A 207 17.01 -8.73 -0.36
C SER A 207 15.90 -8.16 -1.24
N LEU A 208 14.94 -8.99 -1.64
CA LEU A 208 13.83 -8.60 -2.49
C LEU A 208 12.91 -7.60 -1.79
N TRP A 209 12.65 -7.75 -0.48
CA TRP A 209 11.85 -6.78 0.28
C TRP A 209 12.55 -5.42 0.33
N CYS A 210 13.86 -5.38 0.60
CA CYS A 210 14.63 -4.14 0.59
C CYS A 210 14.61 -3.47 -0.80
N MET A 211 14.75 -4.27 -1.86
CA MET A 211 14.67 -3.77 -3.24
C MET A 211 13.27 -3.22 -3.57
N LEU A 212 12.20 -3.75 -2.98
CA LEU A 212 10.83 -3.26 -3.19
C LEU A 212 10.49 -1.98 -2.40
N ALA A 213 11.39 -1.47 -1.55
CA ALA A 213 11.09 -0.40 -0.57
C ALA A 213 9.89 -0.79 0.32
N ALA A 214 9.89 -2.05 0.78
CA ALA A 214 8.80 -2.63 1.53
C ALA A 214 8.95 -2.33 3.02
N PRO A 215 7.85 -2.22 3.79
CA PRO A 215 7.96 -2.27 5.24
C PRO A 215 8.66 -3.55 5.72
N LEU A 216 9.78 -3.40 6.44
CA LEU A 216 10.56 -4.51 6.99
C LEU A 216 10.03 -4.93 8.37
N MET A 217 8.89 -5.60 8.39
CA MET A 217 8.26 -6.11 9.62
C MET A 217 8.69 -7.55 9.89
N LEU A 218 9.36 -7.81 11.02
CA LEU A 218 9.79 -9.16 11.39
C LEU A 218 8.59 -10.04 11.79
N GLY A 219 8.41 -11.17 11.09
CA GLY A 219 7.39 -12.18 11.39
C GLY A 219 7.92 -13.37 12.19
N ASN A 220 9.16 -13.30 12.68
CA ASN A 220 9.85 -14.38 13.39
C ASN A 220 9.87 -14.15 14.91
N ASP A 221 10.22 -15.19 15.67
CA ASP A 221 10.41 -15.08 17.12
C ASP A 221 11.79 -14.49 17.44
N ILE A 222 11.83 -13.18 17.71
CA ILE A 222 13.07 -12.46 18.01
C ILE A 222 13.82 -13.00 19.24
N ARG A 223 13.15 -13.74 20.14
CA ARG A 223 13.78 -14.34 21.33
C ARG A 223 14.76 -15.45 20.94
N SER A 224 14.58 -16.05 19.77
CA SER A 224 15.51 -17.05 19.24
C SER A 224 16.87 -16.48 18.84
N PHE A 225 16.99 -15.15 18.75
CA PHE A 225 18.25 -14.44 18.46
C PHE A 225 18.87 -13.83 19.72
N VAL A 226 18.41 -14.20 20.91
CA VAL A 226 18.89 -13.63 22.17
C VAL A 226 19.53 -14.73 23.01
N SER A 227 20.78 -14.51 23.41
CA SER A 227 21.51 -15.36 24.34
C SER A 227 22.05 -14.50 25.49
N ASN A 228 21.80 -14.92 26.73
CA ASN A 228 22.20 -14.19 27.94
C ASN A 228 21.75 -12.71 27.97
N GLY A 229 20.54 -12.44 27.47
CA GLY A 229 19.97 -11.08 27.43
C GLY A 229 20.55 -10.17 26.33
N MET A 230 21.44 -10.68 25.49
CA MET A 230 22.07 -9.94 24.39
C MET A 230 21.78 -10.59 23.03
N PRO A 231 21.78 -9.84 21.92
CA PRO A 231 21.67 -10.43 20.59
C PRO A 231 22.82 -11.40 20.31
N ASP A 232 22.48 -12.62 19.90
CA ASP A 232 23.40 -13.63 19.39
C ASP A 232 23.86 -13.23 17.98
N LYS A 233 25.02 -12.57 17.90
CA LYS A 233 25.58 -12.06 16.65
C LYS A 233 26.01 -13.17 15.68
N ASP A 234 26.15 -14.40 16.16
CA ASP A 234 26.49 -15.55 15.32
C ASP A 234 25.26 -16.19 14.67
N ASN A 235 24.05 -15.79 15.11
CA ASN A 235 22.80 -16.26 14.52
C ASN A 235 22.64 -15.78 13.06
N GLU A 236 22.52 -16.73 12.13
CA GLU A 236 22.42 -16.45 10.69
C GLU A 236 21.17 -15.64 10.32
N THR A 237 20.03 -15.87 10.97
CA THR A 237 18.81 -15.07 10.73
C THR A 237 19.02 -13.62 11.17
N LEU A 238 19.66 -13.41 12.32
CA LEU A 238 19.98 -12.06 12.80
C LEU A 238 20.92 -11.34 11.82
N LYS A 239 21.96 -12.02 11.32
CA LYS A 239 22.88 -11.45 10.32
C LYS A 239 22.15 -11.01 9.04
N ILE A 240 21.16 -11.78 8.58
CA ILE A 240 20.34 -11.42 7.42
C ILE A 240 19.53 -10.15 7.69
N VAL A 241 18.72 -10.14 8.75
CA VAL A 241 17.78 -9.03 9.01
C VAL A 241 18.44 -7.76 9.55
N THR A 242 19.74 -7.82 9.88
CA THR A 242 20.54 -6.67 10.33
C THR A 242 21.61 -6.24 9.31
N ASN A 243 21.59 -6.78 8.08
CA ASN A 243 22.51 -6.33 7.03
C ASN A 243 22.28 -4.84 6.74
N LYS A 244 23.23 -4.01 7.19
CA LYS A 244 23.16 -2.55 7.11
C LYS A 244 23.15 -2.03 5.68
N HIS A 245 23.82 -2.71 4.75
CA HIS A 245 23.90 -2.29 3.35
C HIS A 245 22.56 -2.50 2.64
N MET A 246 21.91 -3.63 2.87
CA MET A 246 20.57 -3.91 2.35
C MET A 246 19.52 -2.99 2.98
N ILE A 247 19.57 -2.75 4.30
CA ILE A 247 18.67 -1.80 4.98
C ILE A 247 18.87 -0.38 4.45
N ALA A 248 20.11 0.03 4.15
CA ALA A 248 20.35 1.35 3.56
C ALA A 248 19.73 1.52 2.16
N VAL A 249 19.63 0.44 1.37
CA VAL A 249 18.89 0.45 0.10
C VAL A 249 17.38 0.58 0.34
N ASP A 250 16.83 -0.16 1.31
CA ASP A 250 15.42 -0.07 1.67
C ASP A 250 15.03 1.35 2.13
N GLN A 251 15.84 1.91 3.03
CA GLN A 251 15.64 3.21 3.69
C GLN A 251 16.15 4.41 2.87
N ASP A 252 16.55 4.20 1.60
CA ASP A 252 16.98 5.31 0.75
C ASP A 252 15.88 6.36 0.59
N SER A 253 16.25 7.63 0.76
CA SER A 253 15.32 8.76 0.84
C SER A 253 14.53 9.02 -0.44
N LEU A 254 14.98 8.52 -1.59
CA LEU A 254 14.22 8.61 -2.84
C LEU A 254 12.95 7.75 -2.78
N GLY A 255 12.94 6.71 -1.95
CA GLY A 255 11.77 5.87 -1.69
C GLY A 255 11.21 5.13 -2.92
N LYS A 256 12.00 4.99 -3.98
CA LYS A 256 11.56 4.37 -5.23
C LYS A 256 11.72 2.84 -5.19
N SER A 257 10.63 2.10 -5.35
CA SER A 257 10.66 0.63 -5.45
C SER A 257 11.45 0.14 -6.67
N ALA A 258 12.09 -1.03 -6.58
CA ALA A 258 12.68 -1.67 -7.74
C ALA A 258 11.66 -1.98 -8.82
N LYS A 259 12.14 -1.94 -10.06
CA LYS A 259 11.44 -2.35 -11.27
C LYS A 259 12.26 -3.43 -11.96
N ARG A 260 11.58 -4.35 -12.64
CA ARG A 260 12.21 -5.31 -13.55
C ARG A 260 12.80 -4.59 -14.77
N ILE A 261 14.11 -4.72 -14.95
CA ILE A 261 14.86 -4.20 -16.10
C ILE A 261 14.91 -5.25 -17.19
N LYS A 262 15.23 -6.50 -16.83
CA LYS A 262 15.38 -7.59 -17.78
C LYS A 262 15.05 -8.92 -17.11
N LYS A 263 14.65 -9.90 -17.92
CA LYS A 263 14.58 -11.30 -17.51
C LYS A 263 15.31 -12.13 -18.54
N GLU A 264 16.30 -12.91 -18.11
CA GLU A 264 17.08 -13.76 -19.01
C GLU A 264 17.50 -15.05 -18.32
N SER A 265 17.36 -16.18 -19.00
CA SER A 265 17.89 -17.49 -18.56
C SER A 265 17.50 -17.94 -17.14
N GLY A 266 16.37 -17.47 -16.61
CA GLY A 266 15.92 -17.76 -15.23
C GLY A 266 16.40 -16.76 -14.17
N ILE A 267 17.18 -15.76 -14.56
CA ILE A 267 17.56 -14.60 -13.76
C ILE A 267 16.56 -13.47 -13.99
N ASP A 268 16.05 -12.92 -12.90
CA ASP A 268 15.27 -11.70 -12.86
C ASP A 268 16.18 -10.55 -12.45
N ILE A 269 16.39 -9.58 -13.35
CA ILE A 269 17.27 -8.44 -13.15
C ILE A 269 16.39 -7.25 -12.81
N ILE A 270 16.43 -6.85 -11.54
CA ILE A 270 15.65 -5.72 -11.02
C ILE A 270 16.58 -4.64 -10.51
N ALA A 271 16.17 -3.38 -10.65
CA ALA A 271 16.95 -2.25 -10.18
C ALA A 271 16.05 -1.14 -9.64
N ARG A 272 16.59 -0.36 -8.70
CA ARG A 272 15.99 0.89 -8.22
C ARG A 272 17.03 2.02 -8.21
N PRO A 273 16.63 3.26 -8.56
CA PRO A 273 17.46 4.43 -8.33
C PRO A 273 17.58 4.72 -6.83
N LEU A 274 18.70 5.30 -6.44
CA LEU A 274 18.97 5.82 -5.10
C LEU A 274 19.09 7.35 -5.13
N SER A 275 18.87 7.98 -3.97
CA SER A 275 18.79 9.44 -3.84
C SER A 275 20.04 10.21 -4.27
N ASN A 276 21.20 9.56 -4.25
CA ASN A 276 22.48 10.16 -4.62
C ASN A 276 22.90 9.92 -6.08
N GLY A 277 22.02 9.37 -6.92
CA GLY A 277 22.32 9.06 -8.32
C GLY A 277 22.84 7.64 -8.58
N ASP A 278 23.15 6.89 -7.52
CA ASP A 278 23.52 5.47 -7.63
C ASP A 278 22.29 4.61 -7.98
N VAL A 279 22.54 3.36 -8.37
CA VAL A 279 21.50 2.35 -8.58
C VAL A 279 21.76 1.13 -7.70
N ALA A 280 20.75 0.65 -7.00
CA ALA A 280 20.77 -0.69 -6.46
C ALA A 280 20.32 -1.67 -7.55
N LEU A 281 21.15 -2.68 -7.83
CA LEU A 281 20.93 -3.71 -8.85
C LEU A 281 20.88 -5.08 -8.17
N CYS A 282 19.81 -5.85 -8.42
CA CYS A 282 19.67 -7.21 -7.91
C CYS A 282 19.53 -8.19 -9.08
N LEU A 283 20.42 -9.18 -9.10
CA LEU A 283 20.39 -10.34 -9.99
C LEU A 283 19.77 -11.50 -9.20
N PHE A 284 18.51 -11.81 -9.46
CA PHE A 284 17.75 -12.81 -8.72
C PHE A 284 17.57 -14.10 -9.51
N ASN A 285 18.14 -15.22 -9.04
CA ASN A 285 17.94 -16.52 -9.66
C ASN A 285 16.59 -17.13 -9.26
N THR A 286 15.62 -17.08 -10.16
CA THR A 286 14.29 -17.66 -9.96
C THR A 286 14.22 -19.17 -10.23
N ALA A 287 15.30 -19.76 -10.77
CA ALA A 287 15.35 -21.16 -11.15
C ALA A 287 15.76 -22.07 -9.97
N SER A 288 15.41 -23.35 -10.07
CA SER A 288 15.75 -24.40 -9.11
C SER A 288 17.18 -24.95 -9.25
N SER A 289 18.00 -24.35 -10.12
CA SER A 289 19.41 -24.70 -10.34
C SER A 289 20.27 -23.45 -10.44
N THR A 290 21.59 -23.61 -10.23
CA THR A 290 22.56 -22.53 -10.40
C THR A 290 22.52 -21.97 -11.82
N LYS A 291 22.58 -20.65 -11.95
CA LYS A 291 22.58 -19.92 -13.21
C LYS A 291 23.74 -18.95 -13.28
N SER A 292 24.24 -18.71 -14.47
CA SER A 292 25.25 -17.67 -14.73
C SER A 292 24.66 -16.57 -15.58
N VAL A 293 25.10 -15.35 -15.35
CA VAL A 293 24.67 -14.14 -16.08
C VAL A 293 25.88 -13.27 -16.39
N ASN A 294 25.89 -12.74 -17.61
CA ASN A 294 26.79 -11.68 -18.06
C ASN A 294 25.94 -10.44 -18.33
N PHE A 295 25.98 -9.47 -17.44
CA PHE A 295 25.13 -8.28 -17.50
C PHE A 295 25.97 -7.03 -17.76
N LYS A 296 25.70 -6.34 -18.87
CA LYS A 296 26.36 -5.07 -19.23
C LYS A 296 25.73 -3.93 -18.43
N LEU A 297 26.53 -3.17 -17.70
CA LEU A 297 26.03 -2.13 -16.80
C LEU A 297 25.43 -0.94 -17.57
N ASP A 298 25.90 -0.66 -18.78
CA ASP A 298 25.30 0.34 -19.67
C ASP A 298 23.86 -0.02 -20.11
N ASP A 299 23.38 -1.26 -19.88
CA ASP A 299 21.96 -1.56 -20.06
C ASP A 299 21.08 -0.81 -19.03
N LEU A 300 21.63 -0.37 -17.90
CA LEU A 300 20.92 0.41 -16.89
C LEU A 300 20.58 1.82 -17.37
N THR A 301 21.43 2.45 -18.18
CA THR A 301 21.23 3.83 -18.67
C THR A 301 20.07 3.92 -19.67
N LYS A 302 19.67 2.78 -20.25
CA LYS A 302 18.54 2.67 -21.19
C LYS A 302 17.17 2.79 -20.52
N ASP A 303 17.08 2.59 -19.20
CA ASP A 303 15.82 2.74 -18.46
C ASP A 303 15.78 4.11 -17.75
N PRO A 304 14.98 5.07 -18.25
CA PRO A 304 14.91 6.41 -17.67
C PRO A 304 14.36 6.41 -16.23
N TYR A 305 13.78 5.30 -15.75
CA TYR A 305 13.40 5.17 -14.35
C TYR A 305 14.60 5.23 -13.40
N LEU A 306 15.75 4.71 -13.83
CA LEU A 306 16.96 4.59 -13.02
C LEU A 306 17.76 5.90 -12.98
N GLY A 307 17.74 6.69 -14.06
CA GLY A 307 18.40 7.99 -14.09
C GLY A 307 19.89 7.95 -13.76
N ILE A 308 20.55 6.80 -13.98
CA ILE A 308 21.98 6.63 -13.78
C ILE A 308 22.73 7.26 -14.96
N GLU A 309 23.79 8.00 -14.64
CA GLU A 309 24.63 8.64 -15.65
C GLU A 309 25.48 7.60 -16.39
N GLU A 310 25.73 7.86 -17.68
CA GLU A 310 26.70 7.08 -18.44
C GLU A 310 28.10 7.30 -17.87
N ALA A 311 28.84 6.22 -17.70
CA ALA A 311 30.18 6.25 -17.13
C ALA A 311 31.17 5.57 -18.08
N PRO A 312 31.83 6.32 -18.97
CA PRO A 312 32.80 5.76 -19.93
C PRO A 312 33.96 5.02 -19.26
N SER A 313 34.33 5.46 -18.07
CA SER A 313 35.37 4.86 -17.21
C SER A 313 34.88 3.62 -16.44
N GLY A 314 33.62 3.22 -16.61
CA GLY A 314 32.96 2.11 -15.93
C GLY A 314 32.22 2.50 -14.65
N TYR A 315 31.89 1.52 -13.83
CA TYR A 315 31.14 1.73 -12.59
C TYR A 315 31.88 1.09 -11.42
N GLU A 316 31.79 1.72 -10.25
CA GLU A 316 32.11 1.10 -8.97
C GLU A 316 30.93 0.20 -8.56
N LEU A 317 31.25 -1.04 -8.20
CA LEU A 317 30.32 -2.07 -7.79
C LEU A 317 30.60 -2.44 -6.34
N HIS A 318 29.64 -2.23 -5.46
CA HIS A 318 29.69 -2.65 -4.06
C HIS A 318 28.71 -3.80 -3.83
N ASP A 319 29.21 -5.02 -3.60
CA ASP A 319 28.37 -6.17 -3.24
C ASP A 319 27.82 -5.98 -1.81
N LEU A 320 26.50 -5.93 -1.69
CA LEU A 320 25.84 -5.54 -0.44
C LEU A 320 25.78 -6.66 0.60
N TRP A 321 26.31 -7.84 0.29
CA TRP A 321 26.38 -8.96 1.21
C TRP A 321 27.80 -9.36 1.56
N THR A 322 28.74 -9.30 0.61
CA THR A 322 30.15 -9.58 0.89
C THR A 322 30.94 -8.33 1.32
N ASP A 323 30.37 -7.13 1.14
CA ASP A 323 31.03 -5.83 1.32
C ASP A 323 32.23 -5.61 0.38
N GLU A 324 32.41 -6.47 -0.63
CA GLU A 324 33.48 -6.33 -1.61
C GLU A 324 33.18 -5.19 -2.59
N ARG A 325 34.23 -4.47 -2.99
CA ARG A 325 34.17 -3.40 -3.99
C ARG A 325 35.06 -3.71 -5.17
N THR A 326 34.49 -3.56 -6.36
CA THR A 326 35.18 -3.77 -7.63
C THR A 326 34.83 -2.65 -8.61
N THR A 327 35.54 -2.57 -9.74
CA THR A 327 35.19 -1.66 -10.83
C THR A 327 35.05 -2.44 -12.13
N GLY A 328 34.14 -2.01 -13.00
CA GLY A 328 33.96 -2.65 -14.30
C GLY A 328 32.77 -2.13 -15.08
N THR A 329 32.59 -2.66 -16.29
CA THR A 329 31.48 -2.35 -17.20
C THR A 329 30.49 -3.51 -17.34
N THR A 330 30.83 -4.67 -16.79
CA THR A 330 30.04 -5.91 -16.89
C THR A 330 30.11 -6.66 -15.58
N ILE A 331 28.97 -7.23 -15.16
CA ILE A 331 28.90 -8.19 -14.06
C ILE A 331 28.89 -9.60 -14.65
N ASN A 332 29.81 -10.44 -14.20
CA ASN A 332 29.79 -11.89 -14.43
C ASN A 332 29.47 -12.56 -13.09
N ALA A 333 28.26 -13.09 -12.94
CA ALA A 333 27.83 -13.71 -11.70
C ALA A 333 27.36 -15.15 -11.93
N THR A 334 27.75 -16.04 -11.01
CA THR A 334 27.20 -17.40 -10.88
C THR A 334 26.38 -17.46 -9.60
N ILE A 335 25.08 -17.65 -9.75
CA ILE A 335 24.09 -17.43 -8.70
C ILE A 335 23.45 -18.79 -8.38
N PRO A 336 23.58 -19.31 -7.14
CA PRO A 336 22.91 -20.53 -6.70
C PRO A 336 21.39 -20.47 -6.93
N LYS A 337 20.74 -21.63 -6.90
CA LYS A 337 19.27 -21.70 -6.96
C LYS A 337 18.67 -20.76 -5.91
N HIS A 338 17.59 -20.07 -6.26
CA HIS A 338 16.80 -19.26 -5.34
C HIS A 338 17.60 -18.17 -4.57
N SER A 339 18.76 -17.76 -5.11
CA SER A 339 19.66 -16.80 -4.46
C SER A 339 19.69 -15.47 -5.21
N THR A 340 20.27 -14.45 -4.58
CA THR A 340 20.44 -13.11 -5.14
C THR A 340 21.88 -12.65 -5.01
N VAL A 341 22.36 -11.92 -6.02
CA VAL A 341 23.53 -11.05 -5.90
C VAL A 341 23.04 -9.61 -6.03
N VAL A 342 23.41 -8.76 -5.08
CA VAL A 342 22.92 -7.38 -5.01
C VAL A 342 24.10 -6.43 -4.95
N TYR A 343 24.14 -5.49 -5.89
CA TYR A 343 25.16 -4.46 -5.97
C TYR A 343 24.56 -3.07 -5.75
N ARG A 344 25.29 -2.18 -5.10
CA ARG A 344 25.18 -0.75 -5.35
C ARG A 344 26.15 -0.38 -6.47
N VAL A 345 25.60 0.22 -7.52
CA VAL A 345 26.29 0.61 -8.74
C VAL A 345 26.42 2.13 -8.75
N LYS A 346 27.66 2.61 -8.83
CA LYS A 346 27.99 4.03 -8.84
C LYS A 346 28.80 4.37 -10.10
N PRO A 347 28.38 5.35 -10.92
CA PRO A 347 29.19 5.87 -12.02
C PRO A 347 30.58 6.30 -11.54
N THR A 348 31.65 5.88 -12.25
CA THR A 348 32.98 6.49 -12.03
C THR A 348 33.09 7.75 -12.89
N ILE A 349 33.60 8.83 -12.27
CA ILE A 349 33.82 10.12 -12.93
C ILE A 349 35.10 10.04 -13.77
#